data_AF-A0A2E0K591-F1
#
_entry.id   AF-A0A2E0K591-F1
#
_cell.length_a   1.000
_cell.length_b   1.000
_cell.length_c   1.000
_cell.angle_alpha   90.00
_cell.angle_beta   90.00
_cell.angle_gamma   90.00
#
_symmetry.space_group_name_H-M   'P 1'
#
loop_
_entity.id
_entity.type
_entity.pdbx_description
1 polymer ?
#
loop_
_entity_poly.entity_id
_entity_poly.type
_entity_poly.pdbx_seq_one_letter_code
_entity_poly.pdbx_strand_id
1 'polypeptide(L)'
;EVIGDLLSIEPIQFVSAVGISLLVFEMIRIRFGILIFGQREYEKHQISALAWGALSISVTFVALHGWSGGADVHEGWLTIPIVLSLTFGDPAMGEARRKGLDNQSVFVIGSLVCGITWLGCAYFLGTPYWMAILMGPLTTAAEWPKLRWIDDNATMVLIPLAVTILLAPFL
;
A
#
# COMPACT_ATOMS: atom_id res chain seq x y z
N GLU A 1 -18.67 10.67 -6.04
CA GLU A 1 -20.03 10.72 -6.60
C GLU A 1 -20.04 11.17 -8.06
N VAL A 2 -19.60 12.40 -8.39
CA VAL A 2 -19.66 12.95 -9.77
C VAL A 2 -19.12 12.05 -10.90
N ILE A 3 -17.99 11.34 -10.69
CA ILE A 3 -17.41 10.43 -11.72
C ILE A 3 -18.17 9.09 -11.79
N GLY A 4 -18.69 8.61 -10.66
CA GLY A 4 -19.47 7.36 -10.59
C GLY A 4 -20.83 7.52 -11.26
N ASP A 5 -21.47 8.68 -11.08
CA ASP A 5 -22.76 9.00 -11.73
C ASP A 5 -22.64 9.14 -13.25
N LEU A 6 -21.51 9.69 -13.73
CA LEU A 6 -21.25 9.86 -15.16
C LEU A 6 -21.07 8.51 -15.89
N LEU A 7 -20.51 7.52 -15.20
CA LEU A 7 -20.17 6.20 -15.75
C LEU A 7 -21.12 5.08 -15.28
N SER A 8 -22.06 5.38 -14.37
CA SER A 8 -22.94 4.39 -13.73
C SER A 8 -22.17 3.22 -13.08
N ILE A 9 -21.02 3.52 -12.46
CA ILE A 9 -20.17 2.52 -11.80
C ILE A 9 -20.02 2.82 -10.31
N GLU A 10 -19.97 1.76 -9.50
CA GLU A 10 -19.69 1.89 -8.07
C GLU A 10 -18.23 2.30 -7.84
N PRO A 11 -17.90 2.98 -6.71
CA PRO A 11 -16.54 3.38 -6.40
C PRO A 11 -15.53 2.23 -6.46
N ILE A 12 -15.92 1.03 -6.02
CA ILE A 12 -15.04 -0.14 -6.03
C ILE A 12 -14.79 -0.69 -7.44
N GLN A 13 -15.79 -0.59 -8.32
CA GLN A 13 -15.66 -0.94 -9.73
C GLN A 13 -14.72 0.03 -10.45
N PHE A 14 -14.78 1.32 -10.10
CA PHE A 14 -13.85 2.32 -10.60
C PHE A 14 -12.41 1.99 -10.18
N VAL A 15 -12.16 1.70 -8.88
CA VAL A 15 -10.82 1.31 -8.40
C VAL A 15 -10.31 0.05 -9.11
N SER A 16 -11.18 -0.95 -9.28
CA SER A 16 -10.84 -2.17 -10.02
C SER A 16 -10.47 -1.88 -11.48
N ALA A 17 -11.26 -1.02 -12.16
CA ALA A 17 -10.99 -0.62 -13.53
C ALA A 17 -9.67 0.16 -13.65
N VAL A 18 -9.35 1.04 -12.71
CA VAL A 18 -8.06 1.72 -12.62
C VAL A 18 -6.92 0.70 -12.48
N GLY A 19 -7.02 -0.24 -11.53
CA GLY A 19 -6.00 -1.29 -11.36
C GLY A 19 -5.78 -2.15 -12.60
N ILE A 20 -6.86 -2.57 -13.26
CA ILE A 20 -6.80 -3.36 -14.51
C ILE A 20 -6.21 -2.52 -15.66
N SER A 21 -6.63 -1.27 -15.82
CA SER A 21 -6.11 -0.40 -16.87
C SER A 21 -4.60 -0.14 -16.69
N LEU A 22 -4.13 0.02 -15.45
CA LEU A 22 -2.71 0.15 -15.15
C LEU A 22 -1.93 -1.09 -15.57
N LEU A 23 -2.44 -2.30 -15.33
CA LEU A 23 -1.84 -3.53 -15.84
C LEU A 23 -1.75 -3.55 -17.37
N VAL A 24 -2.81 -3.13 -18.06
CA VAL A 24 -2.84 -3.07 -19.52
C VAL A 24 -1.82 -2.07 -20.06
N PHE A 25 -1.78 -0.86 -19.51
CA PHE A 25 -0.79 0.15 -19.89
C PHE A 25 0.64 -0.32 -19.60
N GLU A 26 0.84 -1.03 -18.49
CA GLU A 26 2.15 -1.56 -18.13
C GLU A 26 2.61 -2.66 -19.08
N MET A 27 1.71 -3.55 -19.49
CA MET A 27 1.99 -4.55 -20.52
C MET A 27 2.37 -3.91 -21.86
N ILE A 28 1.66 -2.85 -22.27
CA ILE A 28 1.98 -2.07 -23.46
C ILE A 28 3.36 -1.42 -23.32
N ARG A 29 3.62 -0.74 -22.19
CA ARG A 29 4.89 -0.06 -21.90
C ARG A 29 6.08 -1.02 -22.03
N ILE A 30 6.00 -2.19 -21.40
CA ILE A 30 7.04 -3.22 -21.45
C ILE A 30 7.19 -3.79 -22.86
N ARG A 31 6.08 -4.01 -23.58
CA ARG A 31 6.10 -4.55 -24.95
C ARG A 31 6.83 -3.62 -25.92
N PHE A 32 6.65 -2.31 -25.78
CA PHE A 32 7.31 -1.30 -26.61
C PHE A 32 8.64 -0.82 -26.03
N GLY A 33 9.01 -1.27 -24.82
CA GLY A 33 10.22 -0.83 -24.12
C GLY A 33 10.23 0.68 -23.88
N ILE A 34 9.10 1.24 -23.47
CA ILE A 34 8.98 2.68 -23.19
C ILE A 34 9.52 2.94 -21.78
N LEU A 35 10.49 3.83 -21.66
CA LEU A 35 10.99 4.33 -20.38
C LEU A 35 10.36 5.71 -20.11
N ILE A 36 9.59 5.80 -19.04
CA ILE A 36 8.95 7.07 -18.61
C ILE A 36 9.95 7.87 -17.78
N PHE A 37 9.93 9.20 -17.88
CA PHE A 37 10.79 10.06 -17.08
C PHE A 37 10.62 9.77 -15.58
N GLY A 38 11.74 9.53 -14.88
CA GLY A 38 11.78 9.15 -13.47
C GLY A 38 11.86 7.64 -13.19
N GLN A 39 11.69 6.79 -14.22
CA GLN A 39 11.87 5.35 -14.12
C GLN A 39 13.33 4.93 -14.26
N ARG A 40 13.70 3.78 -13.68
CA ARG A 40 15.04 3.20 -13.76
C ARG A 40 15.20 2.43 -15.08
N GLU A 41 16.40 2.41 -15.68
CA GLU A 41 16.65 1.79 -16.99
C GLU A 41 16.14 0.34 -17.12
N TYR A 42 16.30 -0.47 -16.06
CA TYR A 42 15.84 -1.85 -16.07
C TYR A 42 14.30 -1.98 -16.12
N GLU A 43 13.56 -0.96 -15.68
CA GLU A 43 12.09 -0.94 -15.72
C GLU A 43 11.55 -0.92 -17.15
N LYS A 44 12.39 -0.71 -18.17
CA LYS A 44 12.02 -0.84 -19.57
C LYS A 44 11.48 -2.24 -19.92
N HIS A 45 11.92 -3.27 -19.20
CA HIS A 45 11.60 -4.68 -19.50
C HIS A 45 10.91 -5.44 -18.35
N GLN A 46 10.60 -4.76 -17.25
CA GLN A 46 9.90 -5.32 -16.09
C GLN A 46 8.83 -4.38 -15.59
N ILE A 47 7.93 -4.87 -14.74
CA ILE A 47 6.93 -4.03 -14.07
C ILE A 47 7.65 -2.97 -13.23
N SER A 48 7.22 -1.72 -13.38
CA SER A 48 7.77 -0.53 -12.73
C SER A 48 7.29 -0.42 -11.28
N ALA A 49 8.07 0.28 -10.46
CA ALA A 49 7.72 0.57 -9.08
C ALA A 49 6.35 1.27 -8.96
N LEU A 50 6.06 2.22 -9.86
CA LEU A 50 4.78 2.92 -9.92
C LEU A 50 3.62 1.94 -10.16
N ALA A 51 3.76 1.03 -11.13
CA ALA A 51 2.72 0.05 -11.43
C ALA A 51 2.51 -0.93 -10.27
N TRP A 52 3.60 -1.38 -9.63
CA TRP A 52 3.54 -2.23 -8.44
C TRP A 52 2.85 -1.54 -7.25
N GLY A 53 3.19 -0.28 -6.97
CA GLY A 53 2.55 0.50 -5.91
C GLY A 53 1.06 0.74 -6.19
N ALA A 54 0.72 1.20 -7.39
CA ALA A 54 -0.68 1.48 -7.73
C ALA A 54 -1.55 0.20 -7.80
N LEU A 55 -0.99 -0.91 -8.28
CA LEU A 55 -1.67 -2.20 -8.29
C LEU A 55 -1.92 -2.72 -6.88
N SER A 56 -0.90 -2.69 -6.01
CA SER A 56 -1.05 -3.17 -4.64
C SER A 56 -2.08 -2.36 -3.83
N ILE A 57 -2.12 -1.04 -4.03
CA ILE A 57 -3.16 -0.18 -3.45
C ILE A 57 -4.55 -0.57 -3.99
N SER A 58 -4.69 -0.72 -5.32
CA SER A 58 -5.97 -1.11 -5.94
C SER A 58 -6.48 -2.46 -5.40
N VAL A 59 -5.59 -3.45 -5.29
CA VAL A 59 -5.90 -4.77 -4.71
C VAL A 59 -6.30 -4.65 -3.24
N THR A 60 -5.66 -3.77 -2.47
CA THR A 60 -6.01 -3.52 -1.06
C THR A 60 -7.45 -3.00 -0.93
N PHE A 61 -7.83 -2.00 -1.73
CA PHE A 61 -9.20 -1.49 -1.74
C PHE A 61 -10.21 -2.59 -2.13
N VAL A 62 -9.96 -3.31 -3.21
CA VAL A 62 -10.86 -4.38 -3.70
C VAL A 62 -11.02 -5.50 -2.68
N ALA A 63 -9.91 -5.95 -2.07
CA ALA A 63 -9.94 -7.06 -1.13
C ALA A 63 -10.61 -6.71 0.21
N LEU A 64 -10.50 -5.45 0.64
CA LEU A 64 -11.00 -5.03 1.96
C LEU A 64 -12.37 -4.34 1.91
N HIS A 65 -12.90 -4.00 0.74
CA HIS A 65 -14.18 -3.30 0.58
C HIS A 65 -15.37 -3.97 1.28
N GLY A 66 -15.40 -5.30 1.34
CA GLY A 66 -16.51 -6.06 1.95
C GLY A 66 -16.48 -6.13 3.49
N TRP A 67 -15.44 -5.60 4.14
CA TRP A 67 -15.26 -5.73 5.59
C TRP A 67 -15.81 -4.50 6.32
N SER A 68 -17.03 -4.63 6.85
CA SER A 68 -17.65 -3.61 7.71
C SER A 68 -17.24 -3.82 9.17
N GLY A 69 -16.63 -2.80 9.79
CA GLY A 69 -16.21 -2.83 11.20
C GLY A 69 -17.29 -2.46 12.21
N GLY A 70 -18.54 -2.23 11.77
CA GLY A 70 -19.67 -1.81 12.60
C GLY A 70 -20.25 -0.44 12.19
N ALA A 71 -21.27 0.03 12.93
CA ALA A 71 -22.03 1.23 12.57
C ALA A 71 -21.25 2.55 12.67
N ASP A 72 -20.26 2.61 13.57
CA ASP A 72 -19.46 3.82 13.85
C ASP A 72 -18.03 3.76 13.26
N VAL A 73 -17.77 2.80 12.37
CA VAL A 73 -16.44 2.56 11.78
C VAL A 73 -16.41 3.04 10.35
N HIS A 74 -15.36 3.78 9.98
CA HIS A 74 -15.21 4.33 8.64
C HIS A 74 -15.03 3.20 7.61
N GLU A 75 -15.63 3.29 6.42
CA GLU A 75 -15.60 2.21 5.40
C GLU A 75 -14.17 1.78 5.02
N GLY A 76 -13.23 2.71 5.01
CA GLY A 76 -11.81 2.46 4.73
C GLY A 76 -10.93 2.11 5.94
N TRP A 77 -11.49 1.73 7.09
CA TRP A 77 -10.77 1.55 8.36
C TRP A 77 -9.60 0.56 8.32
N LEU A 78 -9.62 -0.43 7.43
CA LEU A 78 -8.48 -1.36 7.21
C LEU A 78 -7.59 -0.94 6.04
N THR A 79 -8.16 -0.38 4.98
CA THR A 79 -7.43 -0.01 3.76
C THR A 79 -6.56 1.22 3.96
N ILE A 80 -7.13 2.28 4.53
CA ILE A 80 -6.46 3.58 4.70
C ILE A 80 -5.16 3.46 5.51
N PRO A 81 -5.10 2.77 6.68
CA PRO A 81 -3.86 2.68 7.43
C PRO A 81 -2.74 1.95 6.67
N ILE A 82 -3.06 0.96 5.82
CA ILE A 82 -2.07 0.29 4.97
C ILE A 82 -1.48 1.30 3.95
N VAL A 83 -2.33 2.03 3.24
CA VAL A 83 -1.91 3.01 2.22
C VAL A 83 -1.12 4.17 2.85
N LEU A 84 -1.55 4.66 4.01
CA LEU A 84 -0.84 5.73 4.72
C LEU A 84 0.50 5.25 5.30
N SER A 85 0.59 3.98 5.71
CA SER A 85 1.86 3.41 6.20
C SER A 85 2.90 3.35 5.08
N LEU A 86 2.51 3.05 3.84
CA LEU A 86 3.41 3.23 2.69
C LEU A 86 3.78 4.71 2.51
N THR A 87 2.78 5.59 2.49
CA THR A 87 2.93 7.02 2.21
C THR A 87 3.88 7.74 3.18
N PHE A 88 3.84 7.38 4.47
CA PHE A 88 4.69 8.00 5.49
C PHE A 88 5.90 7.14 5.87
N GLY A 89 5.73 5.83 5.92
CA GLY A 89 6.77 4.90 6.32
C GLY A 89 7.92 4.85 5.32
N ASP A 90 7.65 4.69 4.02
CA ASP A 90 8.70 4.58 3.01
C ASP A 90 9.59 5.84 2.94
N PRO A 91 9.04 7.07 2.84
CA PRO A 91 9.88 8.28 2.87
C PRO A 91 10.67 8.43 4.18
N ALA A 92 10.09 8.06 5.33
CA ALA A 92 10.79 8.14 6.61
C ALA A 92 12.01 7.20 6.65
N MET A 93 11.87 5.96 6.17
CA MET A 93 12.95 4.99 6.11
C MET A 93 13.98 5.37 5.04
N GLY A 94 13.53 5.90 3.89
CA GLY A 94 14.38 6.45 2.84
C GLY A 94 15.26 7.61 3.34
N GLU A 95 14.68 8.57 4.05
CA GLU A 95 15.41 9.70 4.63
C GLU A 95 16.34 9.28 5.78
N ALA A 96 15.94 8.30 6.60
CA ALA A 96 16.80 7.71 7.63
C ALA A 96 18.05 7.07 7.00
N ARG A 97 17.89 6.31 5.91
CA ARG A 97 19.01 5.74 5.14
C ARG A 97 19.89 6.81 4.50
N ARG A 98 19.29 7.87 3.94
CA ARG A 98 20.04 9.00 3.35
C ARG A 98 20.91 9.74 4.36
N LYS A 99 20.50 9.76 5.63
CA LYS A 99 21.30 10.32 6.74
C LYS A 99 22.39 9.38 7.26
N GLY A 100 22.55 8.20 6.67
CA GLY A 100 23.57 7.23 7.08
C GLY A 100 23.27 6.52 8.40
N LEU A 101 21.99 6.47 8.82
CA LEU A 101 21.59 5.68 9.98
C LEU A 101 21.71 4.18 9.67
N ASP A 102 22.01 3.40 10.70
CA ASP A 102 22.15 1.95 10.59
C ASP A 102 20.78 1.26 10.40
N ASN A 103 20.80 0.02 9.92
CA ASN A 103 19.59 -0.73 9.59
C ASN A 103 18.63 -0.90 10.78
N GLN A 104 19.16 -1.00 12.02
CA GLN A 104 18.32 -1.12 13.20
C GLN A 104 17.59 0.20 13.49
N SER A 105 18.28 1.33 13.38
CA SER A 105 17.64 2.65 13.54
C SER A 105 16.60 2.92 12.46
N VAL A 106 16.88 2.56 11.19
CA VAL A 106 15.90 2.67 10.09
C VAL A 106 14.66 1.84 10.37
N PHE A 107 14.85 0.60 10.85
CA PHE A 107 13.73 -0.27 11.23
C PHE A 107 12.89 0.31 12.37
N VAL A 108 13.52 0.84 13.41
CA VAL A 108 12.82 1.46 14.54
C VAL A 108 12.04 2.70 14.08
N ILE A 109 12.65 3.57 13.28
CA ILE A 109 12.00 4.78 12.75
C ILE A 109 10.79 4.40 11.89
N GLY A 110 10.96 3.47 10.95
CA GLY A 110 9.87 2.98 10.10
C GLY A 110 8.72 2.41 10.93
N SER A 111 9.05 1.55 11.91
CA SER A 111 8.06 0.90 12.75
C SER A 111 7.27 1.91 13.59
N LEU A 112 7.94 2.95 14.11
CA LEU A 112 7.30 4.02 14.86
C LEU A 112 6.39 4.88 13.98
N VAL A 113 6.85 5.28 12.80
CA VAL A 113 6.05 6.08 11.87
C VAL A 113 4.80 5.33 11.45
N CYS A 114 4.95 4.08 10.99
CA CYS A 114 3.82 3.23 10.63
C CYS A 114 2.90 2.98 11.84
N GLY A 115 3.46 2.69 13.02
CA GLY A 115 2.68 2.50 14.25
C GLY A 115 1.84 3.74 14.62
N ILE A 116 2.43 4.95 14.54
CA ILE A 116 1.71 6.21 14.77
C ILE A 116 0.63 6.43 13.72
N THR A 117 0.89 6.10 12.45
CA THR A 117 -0.13 6.15 11.39
C THR A 117 -1.31 5.26 11.71
N TRP A 118 -1.07 4.03 12.17
CA TRP A 118 -2.12 3.10 12.60
C TRP A 118 -2.87 3.60 13.83
N LEU A 119 -2.19 4.18 14.83
CA LEU A 119 -2.84 4.78 16.00
C LEU A 119 -3.72 5.98 15.62
N GLY A 120 -3.26 6.83 14.69
CA GLY A 120 -4.07 7.91 14.14
C GLY A 120 -5.33 7.36 13.47
N CYS A 121 -5.17 6.33 12.62
CA CYS A 121 -6.31 5.66 11.99
C CYS A 121 -7.23 4.99 13.02
N ALA A 122 -6.71 4.42 14.10
CA ALA A 122 -7.52 3.87 15.17
C ALA A 122 -8.44 4.93 15.80
N TYR A 123 -7.89 6.12 16.06
CA TYR A 123 -8.64 7.23 16.62
C TYR A 123 -9.65 7.85 15.64
N PHE A 124 -9.29 8.03 14.36
CA PHE A 124 -10.14 8.72 13.38
C PHE A 124 -11.09 7.80 12.59
N LEU A 125 -10.71 6.54 12.39
CA LEU A 125 -11.40 5.60 11.48
C LEU A 125 -12.01 4.41 12.21
N GLY A 126 -11.68 4.19 13.49
CA GLY A 126 -12.19 3.07 14.28
C GLY A 126 -11.40 1.76 14.13
N THR A 127 -10.19 1.82 13.56
CA THR A 127 -9.31 0.64 13.48
C THR A 127 -8.89 0.16 14.88
N PRO A 128 -8.82 -1.15 15.17
CA PRO A 128 -8.39 -1.64 16.47
C PRO A 128 -6.98 -1.18 16.83
N TYR A 129 -6.84 -0.50 17.99
CA TYR A 129 -5.56 0.07 18.45
C TYR A 129 -4.40 -0.92 18.49
N TRP A 130 -4.68 -2.18 18.85
CA TRP A 130 -3.65 -3.20 18.97
C TRP A 130 -2.99 -3.52 17.62
N MET A 131 -3.68 -3.28 16.49
CA MET A 131 -3.10 -3.49 15.17
C MET A 131 -1.90 -2.58 14.94
N ALA A 132 -1.82 -1.39 15.57
CA ALA A 132 -0.65 -0.53 15.45
C ALA A 132 0.66 -1.20 15.93
N ILE A 133 0.58 -2.03 16.97
CA ILE A 133 1.73 -2.75 17.54
C ILE A 133 2.26 -3.79 16.56
N LEU A 134 1.35 -4.46 15.85
CA LEU A 134 1.69 -5.50 14.87
C LEU A 134 2.11 -4.88 13.52
N MET A 135 1.30 -3.96 13.01
CA MET A 135 1.38 -3.47 11.64
C MET A 135 2.53 -2.49 11.44
N GLY A 136 2.95 -1.76 12.48
CA GLY A 136 4.12 -0.89 12.41
C GLY A 136 5.39 -1.66 12.03
N PRO A 137 5.84 -2.61 12.88
CA PRO A 137 6.98 -3.46 12.59
C PRO A 137 6.80 -4.34 11.34
N LEU A 138 5.60 -4.86 11.10
CA LEU A 138 5.32 -5.70 9.93
C LEU A 138 5.54 -4.94 8.62
N THR A 139 5.00 -3.72 8.52
CA THR A 139 5.11 -2.91 7.29
C THR A 139 6.57 -2.56 7.00
N THR A 140 7.34 -2.24 8.04
CA THR A 140 8.78 -1.99 7.89
C THR A 140 9.57 -3.26 7.56
N ALA A 141 9.25 -4.40 8.18
CA ALA A 141 9.88 -5.67 7.85
C ALA A 141 9.58 -6.12 6.40
N ALA A 142 8.40 -5.76 5.88
CA ALA A 142 8.00 -6.03 4.51
C ALA A 142 8.85 -5.30 3.46
N GLU A 143 9.66 -4.32 3.87
CA GLU A 143 10.62 -3.64 3.00
C GLU A 143 11.94 -4.44 2.80
N TRP A 144 12.28 -5.32 3.75
CA TRP A 144 13.52 -6.11 3.68
C TRP A 144 13.64 -7.11 2.52
N PRO A 145 12.59 -7.85 2.10
CA PRO A 145 12.72 -8.81 1.02
C PRO A 145 13.01 -8.11 -0.30
N LYS A 146 14.28 -8.15 -0.74
CA LYS A 146 14.70 -7.68 -2.07
C LYS A 146 14.34 -8.72 -3.12
N LEU A 147 13.08 -8.70 -3.56
CA LEU A 147 12.61 -9.56 -4.64
C LEU A 147 13.07 -9.00 -5.99
N ARG A 148 13.56 -9.86 -6.89
CA ARG A 148 14.04 -9.43 -8.21
C ARG A 148 12.94 -8.87 -9.11
N TRP A 149 11.68 -9.24 -8.85
CA TRP A 149 10.55 -8.99 -9.74
C TRP A 149 9.45 -8.13 -9.13
N ILE A 150 9.45 -7.94 -7.80
CA ILE A 150 8.43 -7.20 -7.07
C ILE A 150 9.11 -6.03 -6.38
N ASP A 151 8.52 -4.85 -6.51
CA ASP A 151 8.98 -3.62 -5.87
C ASP A 151 8.74 -3.66 -4.35
N ASP A 152 9.62 -3.00 -3.59
CA ASP A 152 9.53 -2.87 -2.13
C ASP A 152 8.26 -2.14 -1.70
N ASN A 153 7.80 -1.15 -2.46
CA ASN A 153 6.52 -0.49 -2.18
C ASN A 153 5.33 -1.46 -2.26
N ALA A 154 5.36 -2.40 -3.20
CA ALA A 154 4.32 -3.42 -3.31
C ALA A 154 4.38 -4.40 -2.13
N THR A 155 5.57 -4.82 -1.68
CA THR A 155 5.66 -5.72 -0.52
C THR A 155 5.19 -5.04 0.75
N MET A 156 5.52 -3.77 0.94
CA MET A 156 5.03 -2.92 2.04
C MET A 156 3.51 -2.71 2.07
N VAL A 157 2.79 -3.03 0.99
CA VAL A 157 1.31 -2.99 0.95
C VAL A 157 0.72 -4.39 0.98
N LEU A 158 1.19 -5.29 0.13
CA LEU A 158 0.63 -6.63 -0.04
C LEU A 158 0.85 -7.53 1.17
N ILE A 159 1.98 -7.41 1.88
CA ILE A 159 2.24 -8.21 3.09
C ILE A 159 1.32 -7.75 4.24
N PRO A 160 1.24 -6.45 4.59
CA PRO A 160 0.23 -5.94 5.50
C PRO A 160 -1.19 -6.34 5.12
N LEU A 161 -1.57 -6.20 3.84
CA LEU A 161 -2.87 -6.62 3.34
C LEU A 161 -3.15 -8.11 3.63
N ALA A 162 -2.20 -8.99 3.31
CA ALA A 162 -2.36 -10.42 3.53
C ALA A 162 -2.60 -10.73 5.02
N VAL A 163 -1.83 -10.11 5.92
CA VAL A 163 -2.02 -10.27 7.36
C VAL A 163 -3.36 -9.70 7.81
N THR A 164 -3.78 -8.54 7.30
CA THR A 164 -5.08 -7.96 7.60
C THR A 164 -6.23 -8.86 7.16
N ILE A 165 -6.18 -9.46 5.97
CA ILE A 165 -7.21 -10.41 5.51
C ILE A 165 -7.28 -11.64 6.42
N LEU A 166 -6.13 -12.16 6.86
CA LEU A 166 -6.09 -13.31 7.78
C LEU A 166 -6.66 -12.98 9.17
N LEU A 167 -6.52 -11.72 9.59
CA LEU A 167 -7.03 -11.25 10.87
C LEU A 167 -8.49 -10.80 10.80
N ALA A 168 -8.96 -10.37 9.62
CA ALA A 168 -10.28 -9.75 9.44
C ALA A 168 -11.47 -10.55 10.03
N PRO A 169 -11.52 -11.90 10.02
CA PRO A 169 -12.58 -12.66 10.69
C PRO A 169 -12.65 -12.49 12.22
N PHE A 170 -11.60 -11.93 12.85
CA PHE A 170 -11.47 -11.74 14.29
C PHE A 170 -11.54 -10.26 14.72
N LEU A 171 -11.76 -9.35 13.76
CA LEU A 171 -11.79 -7.90 14.01
C LEU A 171 -13.22 -7.37 14.18
#